data_AF-A0A0G1XDV5-F1
#
_entry.id   AF-A0A0G1XDV5-F1
#
_cell.length_a   1.000
_cell.length_b   1.000
_cell.length_c   1.000
_cell.angle_alpha   90.00
_cell.angle_beta   90.00
_cell.angle_gamma   90.00
#
_symmetry.space_group_name_H-M   'P 1'
#
loop_
_entity.id
_entity.type
_entity.pdbx_description
1 polymer ?
#
loop_
_entity_poly.entity_id
_entity_poly.type
_entity_poly.pdbx_seq_one_letter_code
_entity_poly.pdbx_strand_id
1 'polypeptide(L)'
;KHDGTIRIKKAYLKPNVAINPAAKTAILEADGIVIGPGDLFTSLIPNLLVDGMREALKKSRAKKIYFVNLMTKFGETTGFQASDFLRTIEEYLGKNILNYAVVNKTKPTAMRFRPYSKERAEVVEPDLKNFNASPIPIAANLLRRYGLLRHDPEKIAEIVRMLI
;
A
#
# COMPACT_ATOMS: atom_id res chain seq x y z
N LYS A 1 -15.67 17.34 17.10
CA LYS A 1 -15.11 17.33 15.73
C LYS A 1 -13.88 16.43 15.73
N HIS A 2 -13.70 15.58 14.72
CA HIS A 2 -12.49 14.75 14.57
C HIS A 2 -11.29 15.64 14.21
N ASP A 3 -10.15 15.41 14.86
CA ASP A 3 -8.88 16.05 14.53
C ASP A 3 -8.07 15.12 13.61
N GLY A 4 -8.01 15.47 12.32
CA GLY A 4 -7.32 14.66 11.31
C GLY A 4 -5.78 14.71 11.38
N THR A 5 -5.22 15.39 12.38
CA THR A 5 -3.78 15.33 12.71
C THR A 5 -3.47 14.18 13.67
N ILE A 6 -4.48 13.64 14.35
CA ILE A 6 -4.32 12.50 15.25
C ILE A 6 -4.12 11.23 14.41
N ARG A 7 -3.02 10.52 14.65
CA ARG A 7 -2.71 9.26 13.95
C ARG A 7 -3.63 8.14 14.41
N ILE A 8 -4.10 7.33 13.45
CA ILE A 8 -4.81 6.09 13.74
C ILE A 8 -3.86 5.12 14.44
N LYS A 9 -4.22 4.72 15.67
CA LYS A 9 -3.42 3.79 16.47
C LYS A 9 -3.67 2.32 16.12
N LYS A 10 -4.92 1.98 15.80
CA LYS A 10 -5.33 0.60 15.49
C LYS A 10 -6.61 0.58 14.67
N ALA A 11 -6.66 -0.30 13.67
CA ALA A 11 -7.88 -0.72 13.00
C ALA A 11 -8.22 -2.17 13.40
N TYR A 12 -9.51 -2.50 13.41
CA TYR A 12 -10.02 -3.84 13.69
C TYR A 12 -11.38 -4.00 13.01
N LEU A 13 -11.79 -5.25 12.79
CA LEU A 13 -13.12 -5.58 12.29
C LEU A 13 -14.03 -5.95 13.47
N LYS A 14 -15.32 -5.61 13.36
CA LYS A 14 -16.35 -6.06 14.28
C LYS A 14 -17.64 -6.29 13.48
N PRO A 15 -18.19 -7.53 13.44
CA PRO A 15 -17.63 -8.75 14.04
C PRO A 15 -16.31 -9.18 13.37
N ASN A 16 -15.59 -10.09 14.01
CA ASN A 16 -14.52 -10.82 13.32
C ASN A 16 -15.14 -11.70 12.23
N VAL A 17 -14.48 -11.76 11.07
CA VAL A 17 -14.95 -12.52 9.92
C VAL A 17 -13.81 -13.38 9.40
N ALA A 18 -14.14 -14.61 9.02
CA ALA A 18 -13.20 -15.54 8.42
C ALA A 18 -13.03 -15.27 6.93
N ILE A 19 -11.84 -15.59 6.40
CA ILE A 19 -11.56 -15.48 4.97
C ILE A 19 -12.50 -16.37 4.16
N ASN A 20 -12.99 -15.84 3.04
CA ASN A 20 -13.75 -16.60 2.06
C ASN A 20 -12.88 -17.78 1.53
N PRO A 21 -13.38 -19.02 1.52
CA PRO A 21 -12.62 -20.17 1.04
C PRO A 21 -12.05 -20.01 -0.38
N ALA A 22 -12.81 -19.42 -1.31
CA ALA A 22 -12.35 -19.16 -2.67
C ALA A 22 -11.19 -18.15 -2.71
N ALA A 23 -11.25 -17.11 -1.87
CA ALA A 23 -10.16 -16.14 -1.75
C ALA A 23 -8.89 -16.79 -1.17
N LYS A 24 -9.05 -17.67 -0.17
CA LYS A 24 -7.94 -18.44 0.39
C LYS A 24 -7.28 -19.33 -0.66
N THR A 25 -8.07 -20.05 -1.45
CA THR A 25 -7.54 -20.88 -2.56
C THR A 25 -6.79 -20.02 -3.58
N ALA A 26 -7.40 -18.91 -4.05
CA ALA A 26 -6.77 -18.01 -5.02
C ALA A 26 -5.43 -17.45 -4.51
N ILE A 27 -5.32 -17.10 -3.23
CA ILE A 27 -4.06 -16.65 -2.62
C ILE A 27 -2.99 -17.75 -2.63
N LEU A 28 -3.37 -19.00 -2.35
CA LEU A 28 -2.45 -20.13 -2.27
C LEU A 28 -1.95 -20.56 -3.65
N GLU A 29 -2.78 -20.43 -4.68
CA GLU A 29 -2.49 -20.84 -6.07
C GLU A 29 -1.84 -19.73 -6.92
N ALA A 30 -1.89 -18.47 -6.48
CA ALA A 30 -1.31 -17.36 -7.22
C ALA A 30 0.21 -17.47 -7.42
N ASP A 31 0.69 -17.05 -8.59
CA ASP A 31 2.12 -16.85 -8.86
C ASP A 31 2.63 -15.52 -8.28
N GLY A 32 1.74 -14.53 -8.20
CA GLY A 32 2.01 -13.25 -7.56
C GLY A 32 0.77 -12.61 -6.96
N ILE A 33 0.98 -11.82 -5.91
CA ILE A 33 -0.05 -11.13 -5.15
C ILE A 33 0.33 -9.66 -5.07
N VAL A 34 -0.53 -8.82 -5.63
CA VAL A 34 -0.39 -7.38 -5.62
C VAL A 34 -1.23 -6.81 -4.47
N ILE A 35 -0.58 -6.07 -3.58
CA ILE A 35 -1.23 -5.36 -2.48
C ILE A 35 -1.23 -3.88 -2.82
N GLY A 36 -2.43 -3.31 -2.90
CA GLY A 36 -2.63 -1.92 -3.30
C GLY A 36 -2.43 -1.67 -4.80
N PRO A 37 -2.42 -0.40 -5.20
CA PRO A 37 -2.60 0.79 -4.35
C PRO A 37 -4.03 0.90 -3.80
N GLY A 38 -4.20 1.57 -2.66
CA GLY A 38 -5.52 1.81 -2.05
C GLY A 38 -5.37 2.57 -0.72
N ASP A 39 -6.46 3.10 -0.17
CA ASP A 39 -6.39 3.79 1.13
C ASP A 39 -5.97 2.81 2.22
N LEU A 40 -4.96 3.20 3.01
CA LEU A 40 -4.27 2.25 3.90
C LEU A 40 -5.23 1.65 4.93
N PHE A 41 -5.97 2.49 5.66
CA PHE A 41 -6.83 2.03 6.76
C PHE A 41 -8.25 1.64 6.32
N THR A 42 -8.71 2.15 5.18
CA THR A 42 -10.08 1.97 4.71
C THR A 42 -10.22 1.07 3.49
N SER A 43 -9.12 0.68 2.83
CA SER A 43 -9.13 -0.28 1.71
C SER A 43 -8.17 -1.45 1.93
N LEU A 44 -6.93 -1.22 2.34
CA LEU A 44 -5.93 -2.29 2.41
C LEU A 44 -6.01 -3.08 3.72
N ILE A 45 -5.84 -2.40 4.85
CA ILE A 45 -5.87 -3.02 6.19
C ILE A 45 -7.15 -3.81 6.47
N PRO A 46 -8.37 -3.37 6.08
CA PRO A 46 -9.58 -4.15 6.29
C PRO A 46 -9.54 -5.54 5.65
N ASN A 47 -8.91 -5.68 4.48
CA ASN A 47 -8.72 -6.98 3.84
C ASN A 47 -7.72 -7.86 4.60
N LEU A 48 -6.67 -7.26 5.18
CA LEU A 48 -5.64 -7.97 5.94
C LEU A 48 -6.10 -8.43 7.33
N LEU A 49 -7.08 -7.74 7.91
CA LEU A 49 -7.66 -8.02 9.23
C LEU A 49 -8.60 -9.22 9.25
N VAL A 50 -8.96 -9.78 8.09
CA VAL A 50 -9.83 -10.95 7.98
C VAL A 50 -9.11 -12.19 8.52
N ASP A 51 -9.78 -12.95 9.39
CA ASP A 51 -9.17 -14.12 10.05
C ASP A 51 -8.77 -15.17 9.00
N GLY A 52 -7.49 -15.56 9.00
CA GLY A 52 -6.91 -16.50 8.04
C GLY A 52 -6.25 -15.85 6.81
N MET A 53 -6.43 -14.54 6.59
CA MET A 53 -5.81 -13.82 5.46
C MET A 53 -4.29 -13.81 5.58
N ARG A 54 -3.78 -13.40 6.75
CA ARG A 54 -2.35 -13.35 7.04
C ARG A 54 -1.68 -14.72 6.86
N GLU A 55 -2.31 -15.78 7.36
CA GLU A 55 -1.83 -17.15 7.26
C GLU A 55 -1.79 -17.63 5.81
N ALA A 56 -2.80 -17.29 5.00
CA ALA A 56 -2.84 -17.61 3.59
C ALA A 56 -1.71 -16.90 2.83
N LEU A 57 -1.53 -15.60 3.05
CA LEU A 57 -0.45 -14.81 2.43
C LEU A 57 0.93 -15.34 2.84
N LYS A 58 1.12 -15.72 4.10
CA LYS A 58 2.38 -16.30 4.59
C LYS A 58 2.67 -17.69 4.00
N LYS A 59 1.65 -18.53 3.83
CA LYS A 59 1.80 -19.90 3.28
C LYS A 59 1.96 -19.93 1.76
N SER A 60 1.38 -18.96 1.07
CA SER A 60 1.49 -18.83 -0.39
C SER A 60 2.96 -18.74 -0.82
N ARG A 61 3.30 -19.35 -1.96
CA ARG A 61 4.64 -19.23 -2.57
C ARG A 61 4.75 -18.03 -3.51
N ALA A 62 3.62 -17.37 -3.79
CA ALA A 62 3.53 -16.21 -4.66
C ALA A 62 4.52 -15.10 -4.27
N LYS A 63 4.96 -14.30 -5.23
CA LYS A 63 5.66 -13.05 -4.93
C LYS A 63 4.65 -12.00 -4.43
N LYS A 64 4.86 -11.42 -3.25
CA LYS A 64 4.01 -10.37 -2.67
C LYS A 64 4.62 -9.00 -2.92
N ILE A 65 3.90 -8.17 -3.67
CA ILE A 65 4.35 -6.86 -4.12
C ILE A 65 3.40 -5.80 -3.54
N TYR A 66 3.92 -4.91 -2.70
CA TYR A 66 3.15 -3.79 -2.16
C TYR A 66 3.43 -2.52 -2.96
N PHE A 67 2.39 -1.88 -3.50
CA PHE A 67 2.49 -0.56 -4.15
C PHE A 67 2.09 0.54 -3.16
N VAL A 68 3.08 1.32 -2.72
CA VAL A 68 2.89 2.40 -1.75
C VAL A 68 2.11 3.55 -2.38
N ASN A 69 1.22 4.18 -1.61
CA ASN A 69 0.41 5.31 -2.04
C ASN A 69 1.26 6.48 -2.58
N LEU A 70 0.72 7.20 -3.57
CA LEU A 70 1.37 8.41 -4.13
C LEU A 70 1.23 9.62 -3.21
N MET A 71 0.12 9.68 -2.46
CA MET A 71 -0.30 10.81 -1.66
C MET A 71 -0.74 10.33 -0.27
N THR A 72 -0.55 11.16 0.74
CA THR A 72 -1.20 10.98 2.05
C THR A 72 -2.68 11.33 1.97
N LYS A 73 -3.44 10.89 2.97
CA LYS A 73 -4.86 11.19 3.13
C LYS A 73 -5.09 11.81 4.50
N PHE A 74 -5.60 13.03 4.53
CA PHE A 74 -5.88 13.75 5.77
C PHE A 74 -6.85 12.96 6.65
N GLY A 75 -6.47 12.75 7.91
CA GLY A 75 -7.21 11.93 8.88
C GLY A 75 -6.90 10.44 8.87
N GLU A 76 -6.13 9.93 7.90
CA GLU A 76 -5.67 8.54 7.87
C GLU A 76 -4.14 8.45 7.95
N THR A 77 -3.44 9.13 7.05
CA THR A 77 -1.99 9.00 6.84
C THR A 77 -1.27 10.35 6.82
N THR A 78 -1.80 11.33 7.54
CA THR A 78 -1.21 12.68 7.67
C THR A 78 0.26 12.61 8.09
N GLY A 79 1.15 13.22 7.29
CA GLY A 79 2.59 13.23 7.53
C GLY A 79 3.30 11.89 7.37
N PHE A 80 2.69 10.90 6.71
CA PHE A 80 3.34 9.63 6.41
C PHE A 80 4.35 9.76 5.26
N GLN A 81 5.53 9.18 5.44
CA GLN A 81 6.47 8.86 4.37
C GLN A 81 6.29 7.40 3.91
N ALA A 82 6.94 6.99 2.83
CA ALA A 82 6.77 5.63 2.31
C ALA A 82 7.14 4.55 3.34
N SER A 83 8.15 4.81 4.19
CA SER A 83 8.51 3.91 5.28
C SER A 83 7.44 3.81 6.37
N ASP A 84 6.65 4.87 6.63
CA ASP A 84 5.50 4.80 7.55
C ASP A 84 4.42 3.87 6.99
N PHE A 85 4.08 4.01 5.69
CA PHE A 85 3.13 3.11 5.03
C PHE A 85 3.58 1.65 5.11
N LEU A 86 4.87 1.38 4.85
CA LEU A 86 5.42 0.03 4.94
C LEU A 86 5.35 -0.50 6.37
N ARG A 87 5.80 0.27 7.37
CA ARG A 87 5.74 -0.17 8.78
C ARG A 87 4.30 -0.48 9.20
N THR A 88 3.36 0.42 8.90
CA THR A 88 1.97 0.23 9.28
C THR A 88 1.36 -0.99 8.59
N ILE A 89 1.58 -1.22 7.29
CA ILE A 89 1.01 -2.42 6.65
C ILE A 89 1.64 -3.71 7.21
N GLU A 90 2.93 -3.72 7.54
CA GLU A 90 3.60 -4.85 8.20
C GLU A 90 3.13 -5.11 9.64
N GLU A 91 2.59 -4.11 10.34
CA GLU A 91 1.97 -4.33 11.66
C GLU A 91 0.73 -5.24 11.56
N TYR A 92 -0.04 -5.13 10.47
CA TYR A 92 -1.24 -5.95 10.24
C TYR A 92 -0.92 -7.24 9.48
N LEU A 93 -0.06 -7.15 8.47
CA LEU A 93 0.32 -8.28 7.64
C LEU A 93 1.29 -9.21 8.38
N GLY A 94 2.21 -8.66 9.19
CA GLY A 94 3.37 -9.34 9.74
C GLY A 94 4.64 -9.10 8.91
N LYS A 95 5.78 -9.05 9.59
CA LYS A 95 7.10 -8.88 8.98
C LYS A 95 7.48 -10.05 8.06
N ASN A 96 8.31 -9.77 7.05
CA ASN A 96 8.88 -10.76 6.12
C ASN A 96 7.85 -11.51 5.25
N ILE A 97 6.64 -10.98 5.07
CA ILE A 97 5.66 -11.53 4.13
C ILE A 97 5.76 -10.85 2.77
N LEU A 98 5.98 -9.53 2.74
CA LEU A 98 6.23 -8.80 1.50
C LEU A 98 7.60 -9.18 0.93
N ASN A 99 7.66 -9.36 -0.39
CA ASN A 99 8.92 -9.54 -1.11
C ASN A 99 9.44 -8.18 -1.61
N TYR A 100 8.53 -7.34 -2.11
CA TYR A 100 8.86 -6.07 -2.73
C TYR A 100 7.93 -4.95 -2.22
N ALA A 101 8.49 -3.76 -2.05
CA ALA A 101 7.74 -2.53 -1.82
C ALA A 101 8.08 -1.53 -2.92
N VAL A 102 7.12 -1.22 -3.78
CA VAL A 102 7.29 -0.33 -4.92
C VAL A 102 6.82 1.06 -4.54
N VAL A 103 7.70 2.04 -4.71
CA VAL A 103 7.51 3.42 -4.26
C VAL A 103 7.68 4.38 -5.44
N ASN A 104 6.80 5.36 -5.54
CA ASN A 104 6.85 6.36 -6.59
C ASN A 104 7.95 7.39 -6.36
N LYS A 105 8.81 7.65 -7.36
CA LYS A 105 9.80 8.75 -7.32
C LYS A 105 9.43 9.98 -8.14
N THR A 106 8.30 9.96 -8.85
CA THR A 106 7.88 11.10 -9.70
C THR A 106 7.02 12.10 -8.93
N LYS A 107 7.42 13.37 -8.92
CA LYS A 107 6.61 14.44 -8.33
C LYS A 107 5.61 15.01 -9.34
N PRO A 108 4.36 15.32 -8.93
CA PRO A 108 3.41 16.02 -9.78
C PRO A 108 3.84 17.47 -10.01
N THR A 109 3.42 18.05 -11.14
CA THR A 109 3.52 19.50 -11.36
C THR A 109 2.65 20.25 -10.35
N ALA A 110 3.03 21.48 -9.97
CA ALA A 110 2.26 22.32 -9.06
C ALA A 110 0.78 22.48 -9.47
N MET A 111 0.51 22.64 -10.78
CA MET A 111 -0.86 22.76 -11.31
C MET A 111 -1.71 21.52 -11.01
N ARG A 112 -1.16 20.32 -11.22
CA ARG A 112 -1.83 19.04 -10.94
C ARG A 112 -1.98 18.76 -9.45
N PHE A 113 -1.08 19.27 -8.61
CA PHE A 113 -1.12 19.08 -7.16
C PHE A 113 -2.11 20.03 -6.45
N ARG A 114 -2.35 21.23 -7.00
CA ARG A 114 -3.20 22.28 -6.39
C ARG A 114 -4.59 21.82 -5.89
N PRO A 115 -5.32 20.91 -6.56
CA PRO A 115 -6.58 20.40 -6.01
C PRO A 115 -6.38 19.60 -4.71
N TYR A 116 -5.34 18.76 -4.67
CA TYR A 116 -5.04 17.85 -3.56
C TYR A 116 -4.52 18.60 -2.32
N SER A 117 -3.82 19.71 -2.51
CA SER A 117 -3.37 20.53 -1.38
C SER A 117 -4.54 21.14 -0.60
N LYS A 118 -5.70 21.39 -1.24
CA LYS A 118 -6.92 21.85 -0.57
C LYS A 118 -7.52 20.78 0.35
N GLU A 119 -7.28 19.51 0.03
CA GLU A 119 -7.68 18.34 0.83
C GLU A 119 -6.63 18.00 1.90
N ARG A 120 -5.58 18.82 2.05
CA ARG A 120 -4.44 18.59 2.95
C ARG A 120 -3.69 17.29 2.67
N ALA A 121 -3.76 16.80 1.42
CA ALA A 121 -2.96 15.68 0.97
C ALA A 121 -1.54 16.15 0.61
N GLU A 122 -0.54 15.34 0.94
CA GLU A 122 0.87 15.57 0.70
C GLU A 122 1.43 14.50 -0.24
N VAL A 123 2.45 14.81 -1.03
CA VAL A 123 3.14 13.79 -1.82
C VAL A 123 3.93 12.89 -0.87
N VAL A 124 3.76 11.58 -1.00
CA VAL A 124 4.51 10.62 -0.18
C VAL A 124 5.97 10.64 -0.61
N GLU A 125 6.85 11.04 0.30
CA GLU A 125 8.29 11.02 0.07
C GLU A 125 8.81 9.57 0.12
N PRO A 126 9.66 9.14 -0.83
CA PRO A 126 10.05 7.73 -0.91
C PRO A 126 10.93 7.22 0.22
N ASP A 127 11.69 8.11 0.86
CA ASP A 127 12.54 7.86 2.02
C ASP A 127 13.22 6.49 2.14
N LEU A 128 13.69 5.91 1.01
CA LEU A 128 14.16 4.51 0.92
C LEU A 128 15.29 4.15 1.88
N LYS A 129 16.05 5.14 2.35
CA LYS A 129 17.06 4.98 3.41
C LYS A 129 16.49 4.43 4.73
N ASN A 130 15.19 4.57 4.94
CA ASN A 130 14.47 4.10 6.13
C ASN A 130 13.84 2.70 5.92
N PHE A 131 14.05 2.07 4.77
CA PHE A 131 13.55 0.72 4.51
C PHE A 131 14.56 -0.32 5.03
N ASN A 132 14.03 -1.44 5.51
CA ASN A 132 14.84 -2.62 5.80
C ASN A 132 15.27 -3.31 4.50
N ALA A 133 16.18 -4.27 4.59
CA ALA A 133 16.56 -5.10 3.43
C ALA A 133 15.41 -5.98 2.90
N SER A 134 14.39 -6.23 3.73
CA SER A 134 13.20 -7.01 3.39
C SER A 134 11.96 -6.27 3.90
N PRO A 135 10.95 -5.99 3.05
CA PRO A 135 10.93 -6.23 1.59
C PRO A 135 11.95 -5.38 0.82
N ILE A 136 12.31 -5.82 -0.39
CA ILE A 136 13.23 -5.08 -1.28
C ILE A 136 12.53 -3.81 -1.77
N PRO A 137 13.07 -2.60 -1.51
CA PRO A 137 12.52 -1.36 -2.02
C PRO A 137 12.78 -1.19 -3.52
N ILE A 138 11.75 -0.80 -4.28
CA ILE A 138 11.85 -0.48 -5.72
C ILE A 138 11.33 0.94 -5.95
N ALA A 139 12.20 1.86 -6.39
CA ALA A 139 11.79 3.21 -6.78
C ALA A 139 11.49 3.32 -8.29
N ALA A 140 10.23 3.58 -8.63
CA ALA A 140 9.76 3.65 -10.00
C ALA A 140 8.95 4.93 -10.28
N ASN A 141 8.81 5.28 -11.56
CA ASN A 141 8.03 6.44 -11.98
C ASN A 141 6.55 6.09 -12.10
N LEU A 142 5.83 5.97 -10.99
CA LEU A 142 4.49 5.37 -10.98
C LEU A 142 3.35 6.34 -11.28
N LEU A 143 3.59 7.65 -11.26
CA LEU A 143 2.54 8.64 -11.49
C LEU A 143 2.09 8.67 -12.97
N ARG A 144 0.77 8.70 -13.20
CA ARG A 144 0.18 8.96 -14.53
C ARG A 144 0.62 10.31 -15.08
N ARG A 145 0.87 10.36 -16.40
CA ARG A 145 1.30 11.58 -17.08
C ARG A 145 0.26 12.71 -17.04
N TYR A 146 -1.03 12.38 -17.18
CA TYR A 146 -2.13 13.34 -17.27
C TYR A 146 -3.29 13.01 -16.33
N GLY A 147 -4.14 14.01 -16.09
CA GLY A 147 -5.32 13.88 -15.23
C GLY A 147 -4.99 13.78 -13.75
N LEU A 148 -5.87 13.11 -13.02
CA LEU A 148 -5.79 12.90 -11.57
C LEU A 148 -4.45 12.25 -11.15
N LEU A 149 -4.02 12.54 -9.93
CA LEU A 149 -2.84 11.92 -9.33
C LEU A 149 -3.15 10.47 -8.97
N ARG A 150 -2.90 9.58 -9.92
CA ARG A 150 -3.12 8.13 -9.79
C ARG A 150 -1.90 7.39 -10.28
N HIS A 151 -1.78 6.15 -9.82
CA HIS A 151 -0.83 5.21 -10.38
C HIS A 151 -1.12 4.97 -11.86
N ASP A 152 -0.05 4.85 -12.64
CA ASP A 152 -0.09 4.48 -14.04
C ASP A 152 -0.24 2.97 -14.16
N PRO A 153 -1.38 2.47 -14.68
CA PRO A 153 -1.67 1.04 -14.70
C PRO A 153 -0.66 0.26 -15.55
N GLU A 154 -0.18 0.84 -16.66
CA GLU A 154 0.80 0.17 -17.53
C GLU A 154 2.13 -0.04 -16.82
N LYS A 155 2.57 0.97 -16.06
CA LYS A 155 3.83 0.87 -15.30
C LYS A 155 3.73 -0.07 -14.11
N ILE A 156 2.57 -0.13 -13.45
CA ILE A 156 2.31 -1.17 -12.44
C ILE A 156 2.40 -2.55 -13.11
N ALA A 157 1.70 -2.75 -14.23
CA ALA A 157 1.66 -4.04 -14.92
C ALA A 157 3.04 -4.47 -15.42
N GLU A 158 3.86 -3.55 -15.90
CA GLU A 158 5.25 -3.81 -16.30
C GLU A 158 6.09 -4.28 -15.12
N ILE A 159 6.04 -3.59 -13.98
CA ILE A 159 6.77 -3.98 -12.77
C ILE A 159 6.30 -5.35 -12.27
N VAL A 160 4.99 -5.60 -12.26
CA VAL A 160 4.44 -6.91 -11.86
C VAL A 160 4.99 -8.02 -12.76
N ARG A 161 5.00 -7.82 -14.08
CA ARG A 161 5.56 -8.77 -15.07
C ARG A 161 7.08 -9.00 -14.93
N MET A 162 7.82 -8.04 -14.36
CA MET A 162 9.25 -8.21 -14.11
C MET A 162 9.57 -8.98 -12.83
N LEU A 163 8.63 -9.01 -11.87
CA LEU A 163 8.86 -9.55 -10.53
C LEU A 163 8.27 -10.96 -10.33
N ILE A 164 7.36 -11.38 -11.21
CA ILE A 164 6.71 -12.70 -11.24
C ILE A 164 7.16 -13.38 -12.52
#